data_AF-A0A7Y4Y6Y4-F1
#
_entry.id   AF-A0A7Y4Y6Y4-F1
#
_cell.length_a   1.000
_cell.length_b   1.000
_cell.length_c   1.000
_cell.angle_alpha   90.00
_cell.angle_beta   90.00
_cell.angle_gamma   90.00
#
_symmetry.space_group_name_H-M   'P 1'
#
loop_
_entity.id
_entity.type
_entity.pdbx_description
1 polymer ?
#
loop_
_entity_poly.entity_id
_entity_poly.type
_entity_poly.pdbx_seq_one_letter_code
_entity_poly.pdbx_strand_id
1 'polypeptide(L)'
;MNKQEKFAWIRFGGTALVFAFLCWKLFFADAPVGADGWEAIKNNVVNLFYVLIFAGAVLTSPRKGVVADEHDRAISASAARTALVALTLIVTVSATIVGMDPYADLLAMRSTAWFEHYLLACLALAWWVESSVCVFHHWRDRR
;
A
#
# COMPACT_ATOMS: atom_id res chain seq x y z
N MET A 1 -3.00 -19.70 15.00
CA MET A 1 -2.85 -18.41 14.30
C MET A 1 -2.66 -17.32 15.35
N ASN A 2 -1.44 -16.80 15.49
CA ASN A 2 -1.09 -15.76 16.48
C ASN A 2 -1.87 -14.46 16.18
N LYS A 3 -2.03 -13.58 17.17
CA LYS A 3 -2.66 -12.27 17.00
C LYS A 3 -1.97 -11.45 15.89
N GLN A 4 -0.64 -11.42 15.87
CA GLN A 4 0.14 -10.72 14.85
C GLN A 4 -0.16 -11.22 13.44
N GLU A 5 -0.20 -12.54 13.29
CA GLU A 5 -0.55 -13.20 12.04
C GLU A 5 -1.99 -12.89 11.58
N LYS A 6 -2.97 -12.86 12.50
CA LYS A 6 -4.33 -12.42 12.18
C LYS A 6 -4.33 -10.99 11.62
N PHE A 7 -3.56 -10.08 12.23
CA PHE A 7 -3.45 -8.71 11.75
C PHE A 7 -2.75 -8.62 10.40
N ALA A 8 -1.70 -9.41 10.16
CA ALA A 8 -1.03 -9.48 8.86
C ALA A 8 -2.02 -9.86 7.75
N TRP A 9 -2.90 -10.84 8.00
CA TRP A 9 -3.96 -11.24 7.06
C TRP A 9 -5.01 -10.15 6.84
N ILE A 10 -5.47 -9.47 7.90
CA ILE A 10 -6.44 -8.36 7.77
C ILE A 10 -5.82 -7.21 6.96
N ARG A 11 -4.57 -6.85 7.28
CA ARG A 11 -3.85 -5.79 6.58
C ARG A 11 -3.60 -6.17 5.11
N PHE A 12 -3.22 -7.42 4.85
CA PHE A 12 -3.06 -7.95 3.49
C PHE A 12 -4.37 -7.81 2.68
N GLY A 13 -5.50 -8.27 3.22
CA GLY A 13 -6.79 -8.16 2.54
C GLY A 13 -7.25 -6.71 2.34
N GLY A 14 -7.14 -5.88 3.39
CA GLY A 14 -7.54 -4.47 3.33
C GLY A 14 -6.71 -3.65 2.34
N THR A 15 -5.38 -3.82 2.37
CA THR A 15 -4.48 -3.12 1.43
C THR A 15 -4.64 -3.62 0.00
N ALA A 16 -4.88 -4.92 -0.21
CA ALA A 16 -5.20 -5.46 -1.54
C ALA A 16 -6.48 -4.85 -2.12
N LEU A 17 -7.56 -4.76 -1.33
CA LEU A 17 -8.82 -4.17 -1.77
C LEU A 17 -8.67 -2.68 -2.12
N VAL A 18 -7.96 -1.92 -1.27
CA VAL A 18 -7.69 -0.50 -1.52
C VAL A 18 -6.83 -0.32 -2.78
N PHE A 19 -5.77 -1.12 -2.93
CA PHE A 19 -4.93 -1.08 -4.12
C PHE A 19 -5.72 -1.41 -5.39
N ALA A 20 -6.52 -2.49 -5.37
CA ALA A 20 -7.35 -2.88 -6.50
C ALA A 20 -8.36 -1.77 -6.87
N PHE A 21 -9.00 -1.15 -5.88
CA PHE A 21 -9.91 -0.03 -6.10
C PHE A 21 -9.20 1.18 -6.73
N LEU A 22 -8.01 1.54 -6.24
CA LEU A 22 -7.23 2.65 -6.78
C LEU A 22 -6.80 2.39 -8.23
N CYS A 23 -6.31 1.18 -8.53
CA CYS A 23 -5.97 0.78 -9.89
C CYS A 23 -7.19 0.76 -10.82
N TRP A 24 -8.33 0.25 -10.35
CA TRP A 24 -9.58 0.30 -11.10
C TRP A 24 -9.94 1.73 -11.49
N LYS A 25 -9.89 2.67 -10.54
CA LYS A 25 -10.17 4.08 -10.80
C LYS A 25 -9.15 4.76 -11.70
N LEU A 26 -7.88 4.41 -11.60
CA LEU A 26 -6.81 5.02 -12.41
C LEU A 26 -6.83 4.59 -13.88
N PHE A 27 -7.20 3.33 -14.16
CA PHE A 27 -6.99 2.72 -15.48
C PHE A 27 -8.27 2.25 -16.17
N PHE A 28 -9.36 2.01 -15.45
CA PHE A 28 -10.55 1.34 -16.00
C PHE A 28 -11.88 2.10 -15.80
N ALA A 29 -11.91 3.13 -14.95
CA ALA A 29 -13.13 3.89 -14.72
C ALA A 29 -13.43 4.86 -15.87
N ASP A 30 -14.67 4.83 -16.37
CA ASP A 30 -15.15 5.74 -17.43
C ASP A 30 -15.13 7.21 -17.02
N ALA A 31 -15.39 7.48 -15.74
CA ALA A 31 -15.30 8.82 -15.17
C ALA A 31 -13.85 9.14 -14.79
N PRO A 32 -13.24 10.20 -15.36
CA PRO A 32 -11.87 10.55 -15.08
C PRO A 32 -11.69 10.99 -13.62
N VAL A 33 -10.53 10.66 -13.08
CA VAL A 33 -10.05 11.17 -11.79
C VAL A 33 -10.02 12.71 -11.84
N GLY A 34 -10.81 13.35 -10.97
CA GLY A 34 -11.00 14.81 -10.95
C GLY A 34 -12.30 15.32 -11.56
N ALA A 35 -13.20 14.45 -12.03
CA ALA A 35 -14.54 14.82 -12.47
C ALA A 35 -15.44 15.32 -11.32
N ASP A 36 -16.60 15.89 -11.65
CA ASP A 36 -17.58 16.34 -10.64
C ASP A 36 -17.97 15.21 -9.67
N GLY A 37 -17.94 15.50 -8.36
CA GLY A 37 -18.15 14.52 -7.29
C GLY A 37 -16.89 13.74 -6.87
N TRP A 38 -15.75 13.96 -7.52
CA TRP A 38 -14.47 13.34 -7.18
C TRP A 38 -14.00 13.62 -5.76
N GLU A 39 -14.15 14.87 -5.29
CA GLU A 39 -13.69 15.27 -3.96
C GLU A 39 -14.34 14.44 -2.83
N ALA A 40 -15.60 14.05 -2.97
CA ALA A 40 -16.27 13.17 -2.01
C ALA A 40 -15.65 11.75 -2.00
N ILE A 41 -15.33 11.21 -3.18
CA ILE A 41 -14.70 9.90 -3.32
C ILE A 41 -13.26 9.94 -2.79
N LYS A 42 -12.50 10.96 -3.18
CA LYS A 42 -11.12 11.22 -2.71
C LYS A 42 -11.07 11.30 -1.19
N ASN A 43 -11.95 12.10 -0.57
CA ASN A 43 -11.99 12.23 0.88
C ASN A 43 -12.27 10.90 1.57
N ASN A 44 -13.20 10.09 1.06
CA ASN A 44 -13.48 8.78 1.64
C ASN A 44 -12.29 7.80 1.52
N VAL A 45 -11.63 7.78 0.36
CA VAL A 45 -10.47 6.92 0.10
C VAL A 45 -9.27 7.33 0.94
N VAL A 46 -8.99 8.64 1.01
CA VAL A 46 -7.91 9.20 1.82
C VAL A 46 -8.17 8.97 3.31
N ASN A 47 -9.40 9.17 3.78
CA ASN A 47 -9.78 8.90 5.16
C ASN A 47 -9.64 7.41 5.50
N LEU A 48 -10.07 6.51 4.60
CA LEU A 48 -9.86 5.07 4.78
C LEU A 48 -8.36 4.74 4.84
N PHE A 49 -7.54 5.40 4.02
CA PHE A 49 -6.10 5.26 4.01
C PHE A 49 -5.48 5.67 5.35
N TYR A 50 -5.88 6.83 5.88
CA TYR A 50 -5.44 7.29 7.20
C TYR A 50 -5.90 6.37 8.32
N VAL A 51 -7.13 5.87 8.27
CA VAL A 51 -7.62 4.89 9.25
C VAL A 51 -6.76 3.63 9.23
N LEU A 52 -6.38 3.13 8.05
CA LEU A 52 -5.49 1.97 7.93
C LEU A 52 -4.08 2.25 8.49
N ILE A 53 -3.52 3.46 8.27
CA ILE A 53 -2.24 3.88 8.86
C ILE A 53 -2.33 3.87 10.39
N PHE A 54 -3.31 4.60 10.92
CA PHE A 54 -3.45 4.78 12.37
C PHE A 54 -3.79 3.47 13.07
N ALA A 55 -4.68 2.66 12.49
CA ALA A 55 -4.95 1.32 13.00
C ALA A 55 -3.67 0.47 13.01
N GLY A 56 -2.90 0.48 11.91
CA GLY A 56 -1.61 -0.20 11.83
C GLY A 56 -0.66 0.21 12.96
N ALA A 57 -0.41 1.51 13.10
CA ALA A 57 0.52 2.05 14.10
C ALA A 57 0.12 1.75 15.55
N VAL A 58 -1.17 1.83 15.87
CA VAL A 58 -1.70 1.53 17.21
C VAL A 58 -1.58 0.03 17.53
N LEU A 59 -1.81 -0.81 16.53
CA LEU A 59 -1.82 -2.27 16.70
C LEU A 59 -0.42 -2.88 16.74
N THR A 60 0.58 -2.24 16.12
CA THR A 60 2.00 -2.63 16.18
C THR A 60 2.75 -2.02 17.38
N SER A 61 2.07 -1.26 18.24
CA SER A 61 2.68 -0.69 19.44
C SER A 61 3.19 -1.81 20.38
N PRO A 62 4.46 -1.77 20.83
CA PRO A 62 5.08 -2.88 21.54
C PRO A 62 4.30 -3.25 22.81
N ARG A 63 3.92 -4.53 22.94
CA ARG A 63 3.37 -5.08 24.19
C ARG A 63 4.38 -6.02 24.82
N LYS A 64 4.56 -5.88 26.13
CA LYS A 64 5.60 -6.54 26.95
C LYS A 64 5.63 -8.07 26.78
N GLY A 65 6.74 -8.60 26.23
CA GLY A 65 7.14 -10.02 26.27
C GLY A 65 8.37 -10.26 25.37
N VAL A 66 9.46 -10.83 25.88
CA VAL A 66 10.80 -10.68 25.25
C VAL A 66 11.05 -11.59 24.03
N VAL A 67 10.65 -12.86 24.06
CA VAL A 67 11.10 -13.86 23.06
C VAL A 67 10.21 -13.92 21.82
N ALA A 68 8.88 -13.88 21.97
CA ALA A 68 7.96 -13.81 20.83
C ALA A 68 8.09 -12.46 20.09
N ASP A 69 8.44 -11.39 20.81
CA ASP A 69 8.70 -10.09 20.21
C ASP A 69 9.94 -10.07 19.31
N GLU A 70 11.02 -10.79 19.64
CA GLU A 70 12.26 -10.71 18.85
C GLU A 70 12.11 -11.30 17.45
N HIS A 71 11.45 -12.46 17.34
CA HIS A 71 11.17 -13.10 16.06
C HIS A 71 10.15 -12.30 15.24
N ASP A 72 9.05 -11.87 15.87
CA ASP A 72 8.03 -11.06 15.23
C ASP A 72 8.58 -9.68 14.78
N ARG A 73 9.51 -9.09 15.56
CA ARG A 73 10.26 -7.89 15.15
C ARG A 73 11.17 -8.16 13.96
N ALA A 74 11.81 -9.31 13.89
CA ALA A 74 12.64 -9.67 12.73
C ALA A 74 11.80 -9.80 11.45
N ILE A 75 10.63 -10.44 11.54
CA ILE A 75 9.65 -10.52 10.44
C ILE A 75 9.21 -9.12 10.02
N SER A 76 8.80 -8.28 10.99
CA SER A 76 8.35 -6.91 10.73
C SER A 76 9.45 -6.05 10.09
N ALA A 77 10.69 -6.16 10.57
CA ALA A 77 11.84 -5.45 10.00
C ALA A 77 12.15 -5.90 8.56
N SER A 78 12.08 -7.21 8.29
CA SER A 78 12.23 -7.78 6.94
C SER A 78 11.14 -7.29 5.99
N ALA A 79 9.89 -7.29 6.47
CA ALA A 79 8.74 -6.81 5.71
C ALA A 79 8.87 -5.31 5.38
N ALA A 80 9.24 -4.48 6.36
CA ALA A 80 9.44 -3.06 6.17
C ALA A 80 10.56 -2.76 5.14
N ARG A 81 11.68 -3.49 5.21
CA ARG A 81 12.76 -3.38 4.20
C ARG A 81 12.28 -3.76 2.80
N THR A 82 11.53 -4.85 2.69
CA THR A 82 10.99 -5.32 1.40
C THR A 82 9.99 -4.32 0.83
N ALA A 83 9.15 -3.73 1.68
CA ALA A 83 8.21 -2.69 1.29
C ALA A 83 8.92 -1.41 0.81
N LEU A 84 10.00 -1.01 1.49
CA LEU A 84 10.84 0.12 1.06
C LEU A 84 11.49 -0.16 -0.30
N VAL A 85 12.07 -1.35 -0.49
CA VAL A 85 12.64 -1.74 -1.80
C VAL A 85 11.58 -1.74 -2.89
N ALA A 86 10.38 -2.26 -2.62
CA ALA A 86 9.27 -2.24 -3.55
C ALA A 86 8.85 -0.80 -3.89
N LEU A 87 8.72 0.08 -2.89
CA LEU A 87 8.38 1.48 -3.11
C LEU A 87 9.45 2.20 -3.93
N THR A 88 10.74 2.01 -3.62
CA THR A 88 11.85 2.57 -4.40
C THR A 88 11.82 2.08 -5.84
N LEU A 89 11.58 0.78 -6.05
CA LEU A 89 11.48 0.19 -7.38
C LEU A 89 10.29 0.80 -8.15
N ILE A 90 9.12 0.91 -7.52
CA ILE A 90 7.93 1.53 -8.13
C ILE A 90 8.28 2.94 -8.57
N VAL A 91 8.77 3.79 -7.67
CA VAL A 91 9.11 5.19 -7.98
C VAL A 91 10.16 5.29 -9.10
N THR A 92 11.19 4.43 -9.08
CA THR A 92 12.26 4.43 -10.09
C THR A 92 11.73 4.01 -11.46
N VAL A 93 10.91 2.96 -11.51
CA VAL A 93 10.27 2.49 -12.74
C VAL A 93 9.31 3.54 -13.27
N SER A 94 8.49 4.16 -12.41
CA SER A 94 7.60 5.26 -12.79
C SER A 94 8.39 6.41 -13.40
N ALA A 95 9.46 6.87 -12.75
CA ALA A 95 10.31 7.95 -13.26
C ALA A 95 10.98 7.60 -14.59
N THR A 96 11.42 6.34 -14.75
CA THR A 96 12.02 5.86 -16.00
C THR A 96 11.00 5.87 -17.13
N ILE A 97 9.77 5.39 -16.87
CA ILE A 97 8.67 5.41 -17.83
C ILE A 97 8.30 6.84 -18.21
N VAL A 98 8.24 7.77 -17.23
CA VAL A 98 8.00 9.20 -17.51
C VAL A 98 9.05 9.79 -18.44
N GLY A 99 10.31 9.38 -18.29
CA GLY A 99 11.43 9.84 -19.13
C GLY A 99 11.44 9.28 -20.55
N MET A 100 10.49 8.40 -20.90
CA MET A 100 10.34 7.91 -22.28
C MET A 100 9.38 8.83 -23.06
N ASP A 101 9.82 9.34 -24.21
CA ASP A 101 9.09 10.29 -25.07
C ASP A 101 7.58 10.01 -25.23
N PRO A 102 7.10 8.77 -25.54
CA PRO A 102 5.67 8.53 -25.73
C PRO A 102 4.82 8.64 -24.46
N TYR A 103 5.43 8.60 -23.27
CA TYR A 103 4.72 8.66 -21.99
C TYR A 103 4.79 10.03 -21.32
N ALA A 104 5.78 10.87 -21.69
CA ALA A 104 5.90 12.23 -21.20
C ALA A 104 4.67 13.07 -21.55
N ASP A 105 4.23 13.05 -22.82
CA ASP A 105 3.03 13.75 -23.29
C ASP A 105 1.76 13.21 -22.63
N LEU A 106 1.70 11.89 -22.45
CA LEU A 106 0.56 11.17 -21.85
C LEU A 106 0.38 11.53 -20.37
N LEU A 107 1.47 11.85 -19.67
CA LEU A 107 1.49 12.32 -18.29
C LEU A 107 1.22 13.81 -18.17
N ALA A 108 1.69 14.63 -19.12
CA ALA A 108 1.39 16.06 -19.18
C ALA A 108 -0.12 16.34 -19.29
N MET A 109 -0.88 15.41 -19.88
CA MET A 109 -2.34 15.47 -19.98
C MET A 109 -3.09 15.05 -18.71
N ARG A 110 -2.39 14.60 -17.65
CA ARG A 110 -3.04 14.12 -16.41
C ARG A 110 -3.26 15.25 -15.41
N SER A 111 -4.39 15.19 -14.73
CA SER A 111 -4.74 16.14 -13.67
C SER A 111 -3.89 15.93 -12.41
N THR A 112 -3.74 16.96 -11.59
CA THR A 112 -3.10 16.86 -10.26
C THR A 112 -3.75 15.78 -9.40
N ALA A 113 -5.08 15.66 -9.48
CA ALA A 113 -5.85 14.62 -8.78
C ALA A 113 -5.44 13.20 -9.21
N TRP A 114 -5.06 13.01 -10.48
CA TRP A 114 -4.60 11.72 -10.98
C TRP A 114 -3.25 11.36 -10.37
N PHE A 115 -2.33 12.31 -10.29
CA PHE A 115 -1.03 12.12 -9.63
C PHE A 115 -1.18 11.79 -8.14
N GLU A 116 -2.06 12.49 -7.42
CA GLU A 116 -2.34 12.17 -6.01
C GLU A 116 -2.85 10.73 -5.85
N HIS A 117 -3.80 10.29 -6.69
CA HIS A 117 -4.32 8.93 -6.64
C HIS A 117 -3.28 7.88 -7.03
N TYR A 118 -2.43 8.20 -7.99
CA TYR A 118 -1.32 7.36 -8.39
C TYR A 118 -0.33 7.15 -7.23
N LEU A 119 0.02 8.22 -6.51
CA LEU A 119 0.89 8.13 -5.34
C LEU A 119 0.26 7.28 -4.22
N LEU A 120 -1.04 7.45 -3.97
CA LEU A 120 -1.77 6.60 -3.02
C LEU A 120 -1.76 5.12 -3.44
N ALA A 121 -1.88 4.83 -4.75
CA ALA A 121 -1.81 3.46 -5.26
C ALA A 121 -0.42 2.85 -5.06
N CYS A 122 0.64 3.62 -5.29
CA CYS A 122 2.02 3.17 -5.04
C CYS A 122 2.26 2.85 -3.56
N LEU A 123 1.74 3.69 -2.66
CA LEU A 123 1.83 3.50 -1.22
C LEU A 123 1.01 2.28 -0.76
N ALA A 124 -0.19 2.10 -1.31
CA ALA A 124 -1.04 0.94 -1.06
C ALA A 124 -0.35 -0.36 -1.48
N LEU A 125 0.30 -0.36 -2.64
CA LEU A 125 1.07 -1.49 -3.15
C LEU A 125 2.24 -1.83 -2.23
N ALA A 126 3.01 -0.83 -1.78
CA ALA A 126 4.13 -1.05 -0.87
C ALA A 126 3.67 -1.71 0.45
N TRP A 127 2.55 -1.26 1.02
CA TRP A 127 1.99 -1.91 2.21
C TRP A 127 1.38 -3.27 1.96
N TRP A 128 0.82 -3.49 0.77
CA TRP A 128 0.35 -4.80 0.39
C TRP A 128 1.52 -5.78 0.32
N VAL A 129 2.66 -5.37 -0.26
CA VAL A 129 3.92 -6.13 -0.24
C VAL A 129 4.40 -6.40 1.19
N GLU A 130 4.44 -5.36 2.05
CA GLU A 130 4.81 -5.52 3.46
C GLU A 130 3.96 -6.60 4.15
N SER A 131 2.64 -6.50 4.00
CA SER A 131 1.69 -7.42 4.61
C SER A 131 1.83 -8.84 4.05
N SER A 132 2.11 -8.95 2.76
CA SER A 132 2.35 -10.23 2.07
C SER A 132 3.57 -10.95 2.64
N VAL A 133 4.66 -10.21 2.90
CA VAL A 133 5.89 -10.76 3.49
C VAL A 133 5.62 -11.26 4.92
N CYS A 134 4.91 -10.46 5.74
CA CYS A 134 4.50 -10.91 7.08
C CYS A 134 3.64 -12.17 7.04
N VAL A 135 2.63 -12.21 6.16
CA VAL A 135 1.76 -13.38 5.97
C VAL A 135 2.58 -14.61 5.54
N PHE A 136 3.49 -14.44 4.58
CA PHE A 136 4.33 -15.52 4.08
C PHE A 136 5.22 -16.12 5.17
N HIS A 137 5.90 -15.29 5.95
CA HIS A 137 6.76 -15.75 7.05
C HIS A 137 5.95 -16.49 8.12
N HIS A 138 4.84 -15.92 8.58
CA HIS A 138 4.00 -16.60 9.58
C HIS A 138 3.37 -17.90 9.05
N TRP A 139 3.01 -17.96 7.76
CA TRP A 139 2.52 -19.19 7.14
C TRP A 139 3.60 -20.25 7.00
N ARG A 140 4.83 -19.85 6.63
CA ARG A 140 5.99 -20.73 6.53
C ARG A 140 6.35 -21.31 7.90
N ASP A 141 6.35 -20.50 8.96
CA ASP A 141 6.68 -20.94 10.33
C ASP A 141 5.66 -21.95 10.89
N ARG A 142 4.45 -22.03 10.31
CA ARG A 142 3.43 -23.03 10.67
C ARG A 142 3.61 -24.39 9.97
N ARG A 143 4.45 -24.48 8.95
CA ARG A 143 4.72 -25.69 8.18
C ARG A 143 6.02 -26.33 8.64
#